data_AF-A0A354TGJ4-F1
#
_entry.id   AF-A0A354TGJ4-F1
#
_cell.length_a   1.000
_cell.length_b   1.000
_cell.length_c   1.000
_cell.angle_alpha   90.00
_cell.angle_beta   90.00
_cell.angle_gamma   90.00
#
_symmetry.space_group_name_H-M   'P 1'
#
loop_
_entity.id
_entity.type
_entity.pdbx_description
1 polymer ?
#
loop_
_entity_poly.entity_id
_entity_poly.type
_entity_poly.pdbx_seq_one_letter_code
_entity_poly.pdbx_strand_id
1 'polypeptide(L)' 'MSQALHLDLELPGDLARFKLPAGVNERLTALLDKQDAGEELTAQERREAEGLVDLADTLTYLGLKAKAQTS' A
#
# COMPACT_ATOMS: atom_id res chain seq x y z
N MET A 1 -6.72 -0.24 -22.74
CA MET A 1 -7.88 0.64 -22.46
C MET A 1 -7.79 1.04 -21.00
N SER A 2 -7.29 2.24 -20.71
CA SER A 2 -7.24 2.80 -19.35
C SER A 2 -8.55 3.56 -19.09
N GLN A 3 -9.34 3.12 -18.13
CA GLN A 3 -10.62 3.75 -17.78
C GLN A 3 -10.44 4.55 -16.48
N ALA A 4 -10.73 5.85 -16.51
CA ALA A 4 -10.69 6.68 -15.32
C ALA A 4 -11.97 6.47 -14.50
N LEU A 5 -11.83 6.01 -13.26
CA LEU A 5 -12.92 5.91 -12.30
C LEU A 5 -12.88 7.15 -11.39
N HIS A 6 -14.02 7.82 -11.24
CA HIS A 6 -14.17 8.90 -10.25
C HIS A 6 -14.73 8.28 -8.95
N LEU A 7 -14.03 8.48 -7.84
CA LEU A 7 -14.41 7.99 -6.51
C LEU A 7 -14.54 9.20 -5.59
N ASP A 8 -15.76 9.48 -5.12
CA ASP A 8 -16.00 10.43 -4.04
C ASP A 8 -15.83 9.71 -2.69
N LEU A 9 -14.75 10.04 -1.99
CA LEU A 9 -14.45 9.50 -0.67
C LEU A 9 -14.49 10.63 0.35
N GLU A 10 -15.34 10.50 1.37
CA GLU A 10 -15.23 11.35 2.55
C GLU A 10 -13.99 10.93 3.34
N LEU A 11 -12.91 11.67 3.16
CA LEU A 11 -11.67 11.43 3.88
C LEU A 11 -11.79 12.03 5.28
N PRO A 12 -11.53 11.25 6.34
CA PRO A 12 -11.25 11.83 7.64
C PRO A 12 -10.12 12.84 7.44
N GLY A 13 -10.20 14.03 8.03
CA GLY A 13 -9.23 15.12 7.80
C GLY A 13 -7.77 14.78 8.14
N ASP A 14 -7.51 13.58 8.66
CA ASP A 14 -6.18 13.04 8.87
C ASP A 14 -5.70 12.22 7.67
N LEU A 15 -4.90 12.88 6.84
CA LEU A 15 -4.18 12.30 5.71
C LEU A 15 -3.20 11.19 6.12
N ALA A 16 -2.91 11.00 7.42
CA ALA A 16 -2.10 9.88 7.92
C ALA A 16 -2.77 8.52 7.73
N ARG A 17 -4.08 8.47 7.45
CA ARG A 17 -4.82 7.22 7.21
C ARG A 17 -4.52 6.54 5.86
N PHE A 18 -3.85 7.22 4.94
CA PHE A 18 -3.42 6.64 3.65
C PHE A 18 -2.11 5.86 3.77
N LYS A 19 -2.08 4.92 4.70
CA LYS A 19 -0.95 4.02 4.96
C LYS A 19 -1.47 2.63 5.26
N LEU A 20 -0.63 1.62 5.09
CA LEU A 20 -0.98 0.27 5.51
C LEU A 20 -1.30 0.27 7.02
N PRO A 21 -2.40 -0.38 7.45
CA PRO A 21 -2.65 -0.63 8.87
C PRO A 21 -1.48 -1.40 9.49
N ALA A 22 -1.20 -1.17 10.78
CA ALA A 22 0.00 -1.68 11.45
C ALA A 22 0.26 -3.18 11.21
N GLY A 23 -0.72 -4.06 11.46
CA GLY A 23 -0.54 -5.50 11.25
C GLY A 23 -0.34 -5.91 9.78
N VAL A 24 -0.86 -5.14 8.83
CA VAL A 24 -0.64 -5.37 7.40
C VAL A 24 0.76 -4.90 7.00
N ASN A 25 1.21 -3.77 7.55
CA ASN A 25 2.57 -3.27 7.35
C ASN A 25 3.60 -4.22 7.94
N GLU A 26 3.39 -4.72 9.16
CA GLU A 26 4.25 -5.72 9.81
C GLU A 26 4.38 -6.98 8.95
N ARG A 27 3.28 -7.45 8.34
CA ARG A 27 3.31 -8.59 7.43
C ARG A 27 4.15 -8.31 6.19
N LEU A 28 3.99 -7.15 5.56
CA LEU A 28 4.82 -6.76 4.43
C LEU A 28 6.29 -6.68 4.82
N THR A 29 6.61 -6.02 5.93
CA THR A 29 7.99 -5.92 6.45
C THR A 29 8.60 -7.30 6.67
N ALA A 30 7.89 -8.23 7.31
CA ALA A 30 8.40 -9.58 7.52
C ALA A 30 8.67 -10.35 6.22
N LEU A 31 7.90 -10.12 5.16
CA LEU A 31 8.14 -10.75 3.85
C LEU A 31 9.37 -10.15 3.16
N LEU A 32 9.54 -8.83 3.22
CA LEU A 32 10.70 -8.14 2.67
C LEU A 32 11.98 -8.50 3.43
N ASP A 33 11.92 -8.56 4.76
CA ASP A 33 13.05 -8.95 5.61
C ASP A 33 13.56 -10.35 5.27
N LYS A 34 12.64 -11.30 4.99
CA LYS A 34 13.00 -12.64 4.51
C LYS A 34 13.75 -12.58 3.18
N GLN A 35 13.28 -11.77 2.24
CA GLN A 35 13.95 -11.60 0.94
C GLN A 35 15.34 -10.96 1.09
N ASP A 36 15.45 -9.94 1.94
CA ASP A 36 16.71 -9.25 2.25
C ASP A 36 17.70 -10.17 2.97
N ALA A 37 17.21 -11.10 3.78
CA ALA A 37 18.00 -12.18 4.38
C ALA A 37 18.43 -13.27 3.38
N GLY A 38 17.92 -13.23 2.15
CA GLY A 38 18.19 -14.23 1.10
C GLY A 38 17.37 -15.52 1.24
N GLU A 39 16.32 -15.52 2.08
CA GLU A 39 15.40 -16.65 2.19
C GLU A 39 14.46 -16.71 0.98
N GLU A 40 14.26 -17.90 0.42
CA GLU A 40 13.30 -18.08 -0.66
C GLU A 40 11.86 -17.98 -0.14
N LEU A 41 11.14 -16.95 -0.59
CA LEU A 41 9.69 -16.88 -0.41
C LEU A 41 9.01 -18.00 -1.19
N THR A 42 8.05 -18.66 -0.54
CA THR A 42 7.11 -19.54 -1.23
C THR A 42 6.33 -18.76 -2.29
N ALA A 43 5.75 -19.49 -3.26
CA ALA A 43 4.92 -18.85 -4.29
C ALA A 43 3.72 -18.07 -3.70
N GLN A 44 3.20 -18.49 -2.54
CA GLN A 44 2.14 -17.77 -1.84
C GLN A 44 2.66 -16.49 -1.19
N GLU A 45 3.77 -16.57 -0.46
CA GLU A 45 4.40 -15.40 0.17
C GLU A 45 4.82 -14.34 -0.86
N ARG A 46 5.34 -14.76 -2.01
CA ARG A 46 5.69 -13.85 -3.10
C ARG A 46 4.48 -13.07 -3.61
N ARG A 47 3.36 -13.76 -3.87
CA ARG A 47 2.12 -13.11 -4.31
C ARG A 47 1.55 -12.17 -3.24
N GLU A 48 1.68 -12.55 -1.97
CA GLU A 48 1.28 -11.69 -0.86
C GLU A 48 2.14 -10.43 -0.79
N ALA A 49 3.47 -10.56 -0.88
CA ALA A 49 4.38 -9.43 -0.88
C ALA A 49 4.10 -8.47 -2.04
N GLU A 50 3.94 -8.99 -3.26
CA GLU A 50 3.57 -8.22 -4.45
C GLU A 50 2.27 -7.44 -4.24
N GLY A 51 1.21 -8.10 -3.77
CA GLY A 51 -0.08 -7.44 -3.52
C GLY A 51 -0.03 -6.41 -2.39
N LEU A 52 0.78 -6.63 -1.36
CA LEU A 52 0.95 -5.69 -0.25
C LEU A 52 1.76 -4.45 -0.66
N VAL A 53 2.77 -4.62 -1.52
CA VAL A 53 3.52 -3.51 -2.13
C VAL A 53 2.59 -2.67 -3.01
N ASP A 54 1.83 -3.30 -3.91
CA ASP A 54 0.89 -2.59 -4.80
C ASP A 54 -0.15 -1.77 -4.00
N LEU A 55 -0.62 -2.32 -2.88
CA LEU A 55 -1.54 -1.62 -1.99
C LEU A 55 -0.86 -0.43 -1.29
N ALA A 56 0.37 -0.59 -0.80
CA ALA A 56 1.13 0.50 -0.18
C ALA A 56 1.36 1.66 -1.16
N ASP A 57 1.70 1.35 -2.41
CA ASP A 57 1.88 2.33 -3.47
C ASP A 57 0.59 3.06 -3.81
N THR A 58 -0.52 2.32 -3.92
CA THR A 58 -1.85 2.89 -4.16
C THR A 58 -2.25 3.86 -3.04
N LEU A 59 -2.09 3.46 -1.78
CA LEU A 59 -2.39 4.32 -0.64
C LEU A 59 -1.50 5.56 -0.62
N THR A 60 -0.21 5.41 -0.92
CA THR A 60 0.73 6.53 -1.04
C THR A 60 0.27 7.52 -2.12
N TYR A 61 -0.11 7.02 -3.30
CA TYR A 61 -0.62 7.85 -4.39
C TYR A 61 -1.90 8.61 -4.00
N LEU A 62 -2.86 7.93 -3.37
CA LEU A 62 -4.09 8.57 -2.88
C LEU A 62 -3.79 9.64 -1.82
N GLY A 63 -2.87 9.37 -0.90
CA GLY A 63 -2.43 10.35 0.10
C GLY A 63 -1.78 11.59 -0.51
N LEU A 64 -0.96 11.42 -1.56
CA LEU A 64 -0.36 12.54 -2.30
C LEU A 64 -1.43 13.37 -3.04
N LYS A 65 -2.40 12.71 -3.68
CA LYS A 65 -3.51 13.38 -4.35
C LYS A 65 -4.41 14.15 -3.39
N ALA A 66 -4.71 13.57 -2.23
CA ALA A 66 -5.51 14.23 -1.21
C ALA A 66 -4.80 15.49 -0.67
N LYS A 67 -3.50 15.40 -0.37
CA LYS A 67 -2.67 16.56 0.01
C LYS A 67 -2.71 17.69 -1.03
N ALA A 68 -2.63 17.34 -2.31
CA ALA A 68 -2.64 18.32 -3.40
C ALA A 68 -4.01 19.00 -3.61
N GLN A 69 -5.11 18.40 -3.16
CA GLN A 69 -6.45 19.00 -3.25
C GLN A 69 -6.79 19.92 -2.08
N THR A 70 -6.04 19.85 -0.97
CA THR A 70 -6.23 20.71 0.21
C THR A 70 -5.34 21.96 0.19
N SER A 71 -4.47 22.12 -0.81
CA SER A 71 -3.60 23.29 -1.00
C SER A 71 -4.16 24.26 -2.03
#